data_AF-A0A2W0HJL0-F1
#
_entry.id   AF-A0A2W0HJL0-F1
#
_cell.length_a   1.000
_cell.length_b   1.000
_cell.length_c   1.000
_cell.angle_alpha   90.00
_cell.angle_beta   90.00
_cell.angle_gamma   90.00
#
_symmetry.space_group_name_H-M   'P 1'
#
loop_
_entity.id
_entity.type
_entity.pdbx_description
1 polymer ?
#
loop_
_entity_poly.entity_id
_entity_poly.type
_entity_poly.pdbx_seq_one_letter_code
_entity_poly.pdbx_strand_id
1 'polypeptide(L)'
;METMGRHVIAELWNCNVEKLNDMDFIERTFVNAALEAGAEVREAAFHKFAPHGVSGVVIISESHLTIHSFPEHGYASIDVYTCGDRIDPNVASDYIARSLDAGTTQAVEVPRGMGPVNVEQAQREPALSTVK
;
A
#
# COMPACT_ATOMS: atom_id res chain seq x y z
N MET A 1 -14.61 -20.69 5.75
CA MET A 1 -13.68 -19.68 5.21
C MET A 1 -14.54 -18.49 4.88
N GLU A 2 -14.39 -17.41 5.64
CA GLU A 2 -15.12 -16.17 5.36
C GLU A 2 -14.50 -15.55 4.11
N THR A 3 -15.33 -15.24 3.11
CA THR A 3 -14.87 -14.63 1.85
C THR A 3 -14.64 -13.12 2.00
N MET A 4 -14.96 -12.56 3.16
CA MET A 4 -14.96 -11.14 3.41
C MET A 4 -13.53 -10.61 3.56
N GLY A 5 -13.22 -9.57 2.79
CA GLY A 5 -11.98 -8.84 2.93
C GLY A 5 -12.15 -7.37 2.56
N ARG A 6 -11.13 -6.59 2.88
CA ARG A 6 -11.10 -5.14 2.69
C ARG A 6 -9.87 -4.79 1.85
N HIS A 7 -10.08 -4.09 0.75
CA HIS A 7 -9.03 -3.80 -0.21
C HIS A 7 -8.86 -2.29 -0.38
N VAL A 8 -7.79 -1.74 0.18
CA VAL A 8 -7.41 -0.34 -0.02
C VAL A 8 -6.58 -0.24 -1.30
N ILE A 9 -7.04 0.56 -2.25
CA ILE A 9 -6.30 0.94 -3.45
C ILE A 9 -5.92 2.40 -3.26
N ALA A 10 -4.62 2.71 -3.28
CA ALA A 10 -4.14 4.05 -2.98
C ALA A 10 -3.11 4.57 -4.01
N GLU A 11 -3.31 5.83 -4.37
CA GLU A 11 -2.45 6.64 -5.22
C GLU A 11 -1.62 7.57 -4.33
N LEU A 12 -0.29 7.43 -4.37
CA LEU A 12 0.64 8.21 -3.58
C LEU A 12 1.43 9.16 -4.50
N TRP A 13 1.29 10.47 -4.26
CA TRP A 13 1.92 11.51 -5.05
C TRP A 13 2.91 12.33 -4.23
N ASN A 14 3.85 12.97 -4.92
CA ASN A 14 4.91 13.79 -4.32
C ASN A 14 5.75 13.00 -3.31
N CYS A 15 6.01 11.72 -3.60
CA CYS A 15 6.84 10.86 -2.78
C CYS A 15 8.33 11.18 -2.99
N ASN A 16 9.15 10.70 -2.07
CA ASN A 16 10.61 10.79 -2.17
C ASN A 16 11.15 9.88 -3.29
N VAL A 17 11.72 10.49 -4.32
CA VAL A 17 12.23 9.82 -5.53
C VAL A 17 13.31 8.77 -5.22
N GLU A 18 14.21 9.05 -4.28
CA GLU A 18 15.27 8.11 -3.90
C GLU A 18 14.70 6.87 -3.23
N LYS A 19 13.70 7.05 -2.35
CA LYS A 19 12.99 5.93 -1.71
C LYS A 19 12.19 5.11 -2.71
N LEU A 20 11.54 5.76 -3.68
CA LEU A 20 10.79 5.07 -4.74
C LEU A 20 11.69 4.21 -5.64
N ASN A 21 12.98 4.49 -5.71
CA ASN A 21 13.94 3.76 -6.53
C ASN A 21 14.85 2.81 -5.72
N ASP A 22 14.64 2.69 -4.41
CA ASP A 22 15.38 1.79 -3.52
C ASP A 22 14.54 0.52 -3.25
N MET A 23 14.87 -0.56 -3.96
CA MET A 23 14.16 -1.84 -3.86
C MET A 23 14.23 -2.43 -2.46
N ASP A 24 15.40 -2.38 -1.80
CA ASP A 24 15.58 -2.96 -0.47
C ASP A 24 14.81 -2.15 0.58
N PHE A 25 14.75 -0.82 0.42
CA PHE A 25 13.93 0.04 1.26
C PHE A 25 12.44 -0.27 1.09
N ILE A 26 11.97 -0.41 -0.15
CA ILE A 26 10.57 -0.72 -0.45
C ILE A 26 10.19 -2.09 0.13
N GLU A 27 11.01 -3.12 -0.08
CA GLU A 27 10.77 -4.46 0.47
C GLU A 27 10.61 -4.42 2.00
N ARG A 28 11.57 -3.81 2.70
CA ARG A 28 11.50 -3.65 4.17
C ARG A 28 10.26 -2.86 4.59
N THR A 29 9.91 -1.81 3.87
CA THR A 29 8.74 -0.97 4.16
C THR A 29 7.45 -1.77 4.07
N PHE A 30 7.29 -2.56 3.02
CA PHE A 30 6.07 -3.35 2.80
C PHE A 30 5.94 -4.53 3.77
N VAL A 31 7.04 -5.20 4.10
CA VAL A 31 7.06 -6.24 5.14
C VAL A 31 6.68 -5.63 6.49
N ASN A 32 7.27 -4.49 6.86
CA ASN A 32 6.92 -3.81 8.12
C ASN A 32 5.48 -3.30 8.14
N ALA A 33 4.94 -2.82 7.01
CA ALA A 33 3.55 -2.41 6.91
C ALA A 33 2.58 -3.57 7.17
N ALA A 34 2.87 -4.76 6.61
CA ALA A 34 2.09 -5.96 6.88
C ALA A 34 2.13 -6.34 8.37
N LEU A 35 3.31 -6.32 8.99
CA LEU A 35 3.49 -6.62 10.41
C LEU A 35 2.78 -5.61 11.32
N GLU A 36 2.86 -4.32 10.99
CA GLU A 36 2.19 -3.22 11.72
C GLU A 36 0.66 -3.38 11.69
N ALA A 37 0.10 -3.82 10.57
CA ALA A 37 -1.31 -4.15 10.45
C ALA A 37 -1.71 -5.44 11.21
N GLY A 38 -0.74 -6.20 11.72
CA GLY A 38 -0.96 -7.48 12.40
C GLY A 38 -1.14 -8.66 11.43
N ALA A 39 -0.71 -8.52 10.17
CA ALA A 39 -0.76 -9.60 9.18
C ALA A 39 0.44 -10.54 9.31
N GLU A 40 0.22 -11.80 8.93
CA GLU A 40 1.27 -12.81 8.87
C GLU A 40 1.85 -12.89 7.44
N VAL A 41 3.11 -12.53 7.29
CA VAL A 41 3.83 -12.56 6.01
C VAL A 41 4.20 -14.00 5.63
N ARG A 42 3.92 -14.37 4.38
CA ARG A 42 4.23 -15.68 3.79
C ARG A 42 5.41 -15.63 2.85
N GLU A 43 5.41 -14.66 1.95
CA GLU A 43 6.41 -14.50 0.90
C GLU A 43 6.52 -13.04 0.47
N ALA A 44 7.68 -12.64 -0.01
CA ALA A 44 7.94 -11.32 -0.55
C ALA A 44 8.72 -11.46 -1.86
N ALA A 45 8.33 -10.70 -2.89
CA ALA A 45 9.02 -10.68 -4.17
C ALA A 45 9.04 -9.27 -4.74
N PHE A 46 10.23 -8.78 -5.06
CA PHE A 46 10.47 -7.43 -5.55
C PHE A 46 11.36 -7.45 -6.79
N HIS A 47 11.12 -6.50 -7.70
CA HIS A 47 11.89 -6.33 -8.92
C HIS A 47 12.16 -4.86 -9.19
N LYS A 48 13.43 -4.50 -9.35
CA LYS A 48 13.85 -3.17 -9.79
C LYS A 48 14.05 -3.14 -11.30
N PHE A 49 13.40 -2.17 -11.96
CA PHE A 49 13.52 -1.95 -13.39
C PHE A 49 14.68 -1.02 -13.74
N ALA A 50 15.09 -1.06 -15.01
CA ALA A 50 16.00 -0.10 -15.60
C ALA A 50 15.22 0.86 -16.52
N PRO A 51 15.47 2.18 -16.48
CA PRO A 51 16.49 2.85 -15.67
C PRO A 51 16.11 3.04 -14.18
N HIS A 52 14.84 2.96 -13.82
CA HIS A 52 14.34 3.18 -12.45
C HIS A 52 12.98 2.52 -12.24
N GLY A 53 12.52 2.50 -10.98
CA GLY A 53 11.21 1.99 -10.59
C GLY A 53 11.27 0.57 -10.01
N VAL A 54 10.28 0.25 -9.18
CA VAL A 54 10.19 -1.02 -8.44
C VAL A 54 8.76 -1.52 -8.49
N SER A 55 8.59 -2.79 -8.83
CA SER A 55 7.36 -3.53 -8.60
C SER A 55 7.58 -4.52 -7.47
N GLY A 56 6.58 -4.71 -6.61
CA GLY A 56 6.71 -5.61 -5.48
C GLY A 56 5.38 -6.14 -4.96
N VAL A 57 5.47 -7.31 -4.31
CA VAL A 57 4.36 -7.95 -3.60
C VAL A 57 4.86 -8.55 -2.29
N VAL A 58 4.05 -8.39 -1.25
CA VAL A 58 4.12 -9.16 -0.01
C VAL A 58 2.83 -9.99 0.08
N ILE A 59 2.99 -11.31 0.01
CA ILE A 59 1.90 -12.26 0.19
C ILE A 59 1.71 -12.46 1.70
N ILE A 60 0.47 -12.26 2.16
CA ILE A 60 0.05 -12.52 3.54
C ILE A 60 -0.98 -13.65 3.56
N SER A 61 -1.35 -14.14 4.73
CA SER A 61 -2.40 -15.17 4.86
C SER A 61 -3.70 -14.74 4.16
N GLU A 62 -3.95 -15.33 2.99
CA GLU A 62 -5.16 -15.19 2.16
C GLU A 62 -5.31 -13.87 1.36
N SER A 63 -4.30 -13.00 1.30
CA SER A 63 -4.35 -11.73 0.55
C SER A 63 -2.94 -11.16 0.23
N HIS A 64 -2.79 -9.84 0.02
CA HIS A 64 -1.50 -9.25 -0.40
C HIS A 64 -1.37 -7.73 -0.14
N LEU A 65 -0.13 -7.26 -0.12
CA LEU A 65 0.23 -5.85 -0.30
C LEU A 65 1.08 -5.72 -1.58
N THR A 66 0.80 -4.76 -2.45
CA THR A 66 1.57 -4.54 -3.70
C THR A 66 1.94 -3.08 -3.92
N ILE A 67 3.00 -2.87 -4.72
CA ILE A 67 3.45 -1.55 -5.16
C ILE A 67 3.96 -1.58 -6.60
N HIS A 68 3.68 -0.49 -7.30
CA HIS A 68 4.40 -0.08 -8.50
C HIS A 68 4.87 1.36 -8.32
N SER A 69 6.19 1.59 -8.35
CA SER A 69 6.78 2.92 -8.21
C SER A 69 7.22 3.52 -9.56
N PHE A 70 7.04 4.83 -9.68
CA PHE A 70 7.44 5.66 -10.81
C PHE A 70 8.24 6.87 -10.28
N PRO A 71 9.54 6.66 -9.94
CA PRO A 71 10.40 7.70 -9.38
C PRO A 71 10.44 9.00 -10.18
N GLU A 72 10.41 8.93 -11.51
CA GLU A 72 10.39 10.08 -12.43
C GLU A 72 9.16 10.99 -12.26
N HIS A 73 8.12 10.48 -11.61
CA HIS A 73 6.87 11.20 -11.34
C HIS A 73 6.63 11.42 -9.84
N GLY A 74 7.55 11.00 -8.97
CA GLY A 74 7.32 11.02 -7.52
C GLY A 74 6.06 10.26 -7.12
N TYR A 75 5.74 9.19 -7.84
CA TYR A 75 4.45 8.49 -7.76
C TYR A 75 4.62 7.01 -7.41
N ALA A 76 3.67 6.48 -6.64
CA ALA A 76 3.46 5.05 -6.48
C ALA A 76 1.98 4.71 -6.43
N SER A 77 1.58 3.64 -7.12
CA SER A 77 0.31 2.96 -6.84
C SER A 77 0.56 1.83 -5.86
N ILE A 78 -0.31 1.71 -4.86
CA ILE A 78 -0.25 0.63 -3.88
C ILE A 78 -1.61 0.00 -3.70
N ASP A 79 -1.60 -1.30 -3.39
CA ASP A 79 -2.77 -2.06 -2.99
C ASP A 79 -2.50 -2.72 -1.65
N VAL A 80 -3.46 -2.64 -0.73
CA VAL A 80 -3.42 -3.32 0.56
C VAL A 80 -4.72 -4.09 0.70
N TYR A 81 -4.64 -5.39 0.44
CA TYR A 81 -5.77 -6.31 0.56
C TYR A 81 -5.58 -7.18 1.79
N THR A 82 -6.56 -7.18 2.70
CA THR A 82 -6.59 -8.03 3.90
C THR A 82 -7.90 -8.82 3.98
N CYS A 83 -7.85 -10.01 4.57
CA CYS A 83 -9.02 -10.85 4.83
C CYS A 83 -9.45 -10.78 6.30
N GLY A 84 -10.76 -10.87 6.53
CA GLY A 84 -11.39 -10.81 7.85
C GLY A 84 -11.43 -9.41 8.47
N ASP A 85 -12.07 -9.31 9.63
CA ASP A 85 -12.36 -8.03 10.30
C ASP A 85 -11.27 -7.55 11.27
N ARG A 86 -10.26 -8.39 11.51
CA ARG A 86 -9.25 -8.11 12.54
C ARG A 86 -8.12 -7.19 12.06
N ILE A 87 -7.84 -7.20 10.77
CA ILE A 87 -6.73 -6.47 10.17
C ILE A 87 -7.28 -5.28 9.41
N ASP A 88 -6.94 -4.07 9.84
CA ASP A 88 -7.31 -2.85 9.13
C ASP A 88 -6.28 -2.53 8.02
N PRO A 89 -6.63 -2.66 6.73
CA PRO A 89 -5.70 -2.37 5.63
C PRO A 89 -5.24 -0.91 5.59
N ASN A 90 -6.01 0.02 6.18
CA ASN A 90 -5.61 1.42 6.25
C ASN A 90 -4.34 1.62 7.09
N VAL A 91 -4.09 0.80 8.10
CA VAL A 91 -2.87 0.87 8.93
C VAL A 91 -1.62 0.65 8.08
N ALA A 92 -1.62 -0.39 7.24
CA ALA A 92 -0.53 -0.68 6.32
C ALA A 92 -0.42 0.39 5.23
N SER A 93 -1.54 0.84 4.65
CA SER A 93 -1.55 1.90 3.63
C SER A 93 -0.95 3.21 4.16
N ASP A 94 -1.36 3.66 5.34
CA ASP A 94 -0.86 4.87 6.01
C ASP A 94 0.61 4.73 6.43
N TYR A 95 1.04 3.53 6.83
CA TYR A 95 2.45 3.24 7.11
C TYR A 95 3.31 3.41 5.84
N ILE A 96 2.87 2.84 4.71
CA ILE A 96 3.57 2.92 3.43
C ILE A 96 3.64 4.38 2.95
N ALA A 97 2.51 5.09 2.97
CA ALA A 97 2.45 6.49 2.56
C ALA A 97 3.42 7.38 3.35
N ARG A 98 3.44 7.24 4.68
CA ARG A 98 4.40 7.96 5.54
C ARG A 98 5.85 7.57 5.25
N SER A 99 6.12 6.28 5.04
CA SER A 99 7.48 5.79 4.79
C SER A 99 8.06 6.31 3.47
N LEU A 100 7.22 6.46 2.45
CA LEU A 100 7.59 7.00 1.14
C LEU A 100 7.61 8.54 1.08
N ASP A 101 7.35 9.22 2.20
CA ASP A 101 7.18 10.68 2.29
C ASP A 101 6.13 11.21 1.29
N ALA A 102 5.01 10.49 1.12
CA ALA A 102 3.96 10.91 0.20
C ALA A 102 3.38 12.27 0.62
N GLY A 103 3.46 13.26 -0.27
CA GLY A 103 2.85 14.58 -0.03
C GLY A 103 1.32 14.56 -0.17
N THR A 104 0.80 13.70 -1.04
CA THR A 104 -0.65 13.51 -1.22
C THR A 104 -0.98 12.03 -1.33
N THR A 105 -2.06 11.61 -0.68
CA THR A 105 -2.60 10.26 -0.74
C THR A 105 -4.07 10.32 -1.13
N GLN A 106 -4.46 9.58 -2.16
CA GLN A 106 -5.86 9.35 -2.52
C GLN A 106 -6.11 7.85 -2.42
N ALA A 107 -7.16 7.44 -1.71
CA ALA A 107 -7.44 6.03 -1.52
C ALA A 107 -8.94 5.74 -1.62
N VAL A 108 -9.27 4.56 -2.15
CA VAL A 108 -10.59 3.95 -2.06
C VAL A 108 -10.49 2.64 -1.30
N GLU A 109 -11.50 2.33 -0.50
CA GLU A 109 -11.64 1.01 0.10
C GLU A 109 -12.73 0.24 -0.64
N VAL A 110 -12.38 -0.95 -1.12
CA VAL A 110 -13.25 -1.83 -1.88
C VAL A 110 -13.53 -3.08 -1.04
N PRO A 111 -14.77 -3.29 -0.59
CA PRO A 111 -15.14 -4.52 0.08
C PRO A 111 -15.08 -5.72 -0.88
N ARG A 112 -14.53 -6.85 -0.42
CA ARG A 112 -14.30 -8.06 -1.22
C ARG A 112 -15.14 -9.21 -0.68
N GLY A 113 -15.65 -10.05 -1.59
CA GLY A 113 -16.39 -11.26 -1.25
C GLY A 113 -17.76 -11.06 -0.59
N MET A 114 -18.38 -9.88 -0.77
CA MET A 114 -19.71 -9.53 -0.23
C MET A 114 -20.79 -9.26 -1.30
N GLY A 115 -20.57 -9.68 -2.54
CA GLY A 115 -21.49 -9.46 -3.67
C GLY A 115 -20.84 -8.69 -4.82
N PRO A 116 -21.63 -7.95 -5.63
CA PRO A 116 -21.09 -7.10 -6.68
C PRO A 116 -20.04 -6.11 -6.14
N VAL A 117 -18.98 -5.89 -6.92
CA VAL A 117 -17.95 -4.90 -6.57
C VAL A 117 -18.56 -3.50 -6.70
N ASN A 118 -18.62 -2.78 -5.59
CA ASN A 118 -19.04 -1.38 -5.53
C ASN A 118 -17.85 -0.54 -5.08
N VAL A 119 -17.52 0.49 -5.85
CA VAL A 119 -16.47 1.45 -5.51
C VAL A 119 -17.15 2.79 -5.31
N GLU A 120 -17.22 3.26 -4.07
CA GLU A 120 -17.63 4.62 -3.78
C GLU A 120 -16.45 5.58 -4.05
N GLN A 121 -16.73 6.78 -4.55
CA GLN A 121 -15.67 7.72 -4.92
C GLN A 121 -14.86 8.14 -3.70
N ALA A 122 -13.52 8.15 -3.84
CA ALA A 122 -12.59 8.58 -2.79
C ALA A 122 -12.94 10.00 -2.29
N GLN A 123 -13.11 10.15 -0.97
CA GLN A 123 -13.09 11.44 -0.29
C GLN A 123 -12.00 11.43 0.79
N ARG A 124 -10.75 11.74 0.42
CA ARG A 124 -9.73 12.19 1.37
C ARG A 124 -8.83 13.25 0.73
N GLU A 125 -8.84 14.45 1.31
CA GLU A 125 -7.73 15.43 1.26
C GLU A 125 -6.89 15.28 2.56
N PRO A 126 -5.59 15.60 2.55
CA PRO A 126 -4.61 15.05 3.47
C PRO A 126 -4.74 15.54 4.93
N ALA A 127 -4.32 14.69 5.87
CA ALA A 127 -4.00 15.11 7.22
C ALA A 127 -2.75 16.01 7.21
N LEU A 128 -2.97 17.32 7.04
CA LEU A 128 -2.00 18.32 7.48
C LEU A 128 -1.99 18.33 9.02
N SER A 129 -1.00 17.71 9.64
CA SER A 129 -0.53 18.18 10.94
C SER A 129 0.97 18.43 10.89
N THR A 130 1.27 19.70 10.70
CA THR A 130 2.54 20.38 10.90
C THR A 130 3.34 19.80 12.05
N VAL A 131 4.59 19.42 11.76
CA VAL A 131 5.69 19.32 12.72
C VAL A 131 5.71 20.61 13.55
N LYS A 132 5.53 20.49 14.87
CA LYS A 132 6.07 21.46 15.83
C LYS A 132 7.28 20.86 16.50
#